data_AF-A0A0M4DIB4-F1
#
_entry.id   AF-A0A0M4DIB4-F1
#
_cell.length_a   1.000
_cell.length_b   1.000
_cell.length_c   1.000
_cell.angle_alpha   90.00
_cell.angle_beta   90.00
_cell.angle_gamma   90.00
#
_symmetry.space_group_name_H-M   'P 1'
#
loop_
_entity.id
_entity.type
_entity.pdbx_description
1 polymer ?
#
loop_
_entity_poly.entity_id
_entity_poly.type
_entity_poly.pdbx_seq_one_letter_code
_entity_poly.pdbx_strand_id
1 'polypeptide(L)'
;MNDAAHTGSHAPSDEEVAMRLVPVWLAEAARNDAGAAERAGHEWESRALSEESARELADWVTARVTDTGFNTDKGPAPDAPARVSVADKTAVHRWLAAHGHDV
;
A
#
# COMPACT_ATOMS: atom_id res chain seq x y z
N MET A 1 38.94 -9.13 9.94
CA MET A 1 37.73 -9.98 9.91
C MET A 1 36.65 -9.24 10.70
N ASN A 2 35.46 -9.13 10.12
CA ASN A 2 34.23 -8.51 10.62
C ASN A 2 34.07 -7.01 10.35
N ASP A 3 33.63 -6.79 9.11
CA ASP A 3 32.83 -5.69 8.62
C ASP A 3 31.65 -5.42 9.56
N ALA A 4 31.74 -4.34 10.34
CA ALA A 4 30.63 -3.81 11.12
C ALA A 4 29.77 -2.96 10.18
N ALA A 5 29.10 -3.61 9.23
CA ALA A 5 27.96 -3.05 8.54
C ALA A 5 26.91 -2.69 9.60
N HIS A 6 26.93 -1.43 10.03
CA HIS A 6 25.80 -0.83 10.70
C HIS A 6 24.62 -1.02 9.77
N THR A 7 23.76 -1.97 10.14
CA THR A 7 22.42 -2.13 9.61
C THR A 7 21.72 -0.79 9.76
N GLY A 8 21.81 0.02 8.70
CA GLY A 8 20.87 1.09 8.48
C GLY A 8 19.52 0.42 8.39
N SER A 9 18.72 0.50 9.45
CA SER A 9 17.27 0.55 9.31
C SER A 9 16.97 1.78 8.48
N HIS A 10 17.21 1.70 7.18
CA HIS A 10 16.67 2.62 6.22
C HIS A 10 15.17 2.39 6.33
N ALA A 11 14.42 3.41 6.74
CA ALA A 11 12.98 3.36 6.61
C ALA A 11 12.65 2.89 5.18
N PRO A 12 11.71 1.96 4.99
CA PRO A 12 11.37 1.50 3.65
C PRO A 12 11.05 2.71 2.79
N SER A 13 11.67 2.80 1.62
CA SER A 13 11.39 3.85 0.66
C SER A 13 9.90 3.88 0.34
N ASP A 14 9.37 5.05 -0.03
CA ASP A 14 7.96 5.19 -0.37
C ASP A 14 7.53 4.18 -1.47
N GLU A 15 8.44 3.88 -2.41
CA GLU A 15 8.28 2.83 -3.42
C GLU A 15 8.21 1.40 -2.83
N GLU A 16 9.08 1.04 -1.88
CA GLU A 16 9.06 -0.28 -1.23
C GLU A 16 7.72 -0.52 -0.50
N VAL A 17 7.18 0.53 0.12
CA VAL A 17 5.86 0.47 0.76
C VAL A 17 4.77 0.25 -0.28
N ALA A 18 4.79 1.00 -1.39
CA ALA A 18 3.83 0.81 -2.48
C ALA A 18 3.93 -0.60 -3.08
N MET A 19 5.14 -1.11 -3.36
CA MET A 19 5.35 -2.46 -3.89
C MET A 19 4.84 -3.55 -2.95
N ARG A 20 4.89 -3.33 -1.63
CA ARG A 20 4.33 -4.28 -0.65
C ARG A 20 2.81 -4.23 -0.58
N LEU A 21 2.21 -3.05 -0.73
CA LEU A 21 0.78 -2.84 -0.50
C LEU A 21 -0.08 -3.01 -1.75
N VAL A 22 0.40 -2.63 -2.93
CA VAL A 22 -0.35 -2.74 -4.19
C VAL A 22 -0.82 -4.17 -4.46
N PRO A 23 0.01 -5.23 -4.33
CA PRO A 23 -0.47 -6.60 -4.53
C PRO A 23 -1.58 -7.03 -3.55
N VAL A 24 -1.53 -6.52 -2.31
CA VAL A 24 -2.55 -6.81 -1.29
C VAL A 24 -3.85 -6.10 -1.64
N TRP A 25 -3.76 -4.82 -2.01
CA TRP A 25 -4.90 -4.06 -2.52
C TRP A 25 -5.53 -4.73 -3.74
N LEU A 26 -4.74 -5.14 -4.74
CA LEU A 26 -5.24 -5.83 -5.93
C LEU A 26 -5.93 -7.15 -5.60
N ALA A 27 -5.39 -7.94 -4.66
CA ALA A 27 -6.02 -9.17 -4.22
C ALA A 27 -7.35 -8.94 -3.49
N GLU A 28 -7.47 -7.84 -2.73
CA GLU A 28 -8.73 -7.44 -2.10
C GLU A 28 -9.72 -6.85 -3.11
N ALA A 29 -9.27 -5.98 -4.01
CA ALA A 29 -10.07 -5.41 -5.09
C ALA A 29 -10.64 -6.51 -5.98
N ALA A 30 -9.85 -7.56 -6.29
CA ALA A 30 -10.29 -8.68 -7.11
C ALA A 30 -11.45 -9.49 -6.50
N ARG A 31 -11.61 -9.45 -5.17
CA ARG A 31 -12.76 -10.06 -4.48
C ARG A 31 -14.07 -9.31 -4.72
N ASN A 32 -13.99 -8.00 -5.00
CA ASN A 32 -15.13 -7.15 -5.27
C ASN A 32 -15.39 -6.99 -6.77
N ASP A 33 -14.34 -6.66 -7.53
CA ASP A 33 -14.37 -6.49 -8.98
C ASP A 33 -13.04 -6.98 -9.58
N ALA A 34 -13.07 -8.21 -10.10
CA ALA A 34 -11.90 -8.84 -10.73
C ALA A 34 -11.41 -8.06 -11.96
N GLY A 35 -12.32 -7.49 -12.75
CA GLY A 35 -11.96 -6.75 -13.96
C GLY A 35 -11.25 -5.44 -13.63
N ALA A 36 -11.71 -4.71 -12.61
CA ALA A 36 -11.03 -3.52 -12.11
C ALA A 36 -9.63 -3.85 -11.58
N ALA A 37 -9.51 -4.94 -10.80
CA ALA A 37 -8.23 -5.38 -10.26
C ALA A 37 -7.23 -5.84 -11.35
N GLU A 38 -7.69 -6.54 -12.39
CA GLU A 38 -6.83 -6.93 -13.51
C GLU A 38 -6.31 -5.72 -14.29
N ARG A 39 -7.17 -4.71 -14.54
CA ARG A 39 -6.75 -3.45 -15.18
C ARG A 39 -5.69 -2.73 -14.35
N ALA A 40 -5.99 -2.50 -13.07
CA ALA A 40 -5.07 -1.85 -12.15
C ALA A 40 -3.74 -2.63 -12.00
N GLY A 41 -3.79 -3.96 -12.08
CA GLY A 41 -2.61 -4.82 -12.10
C GLY A 41 -1.73 -4.58 -13.34
N HIS A 42 -2.31 -4.54 -14.53
CA HIS A 42 -1.58 -4.27 -15.76
C HIS A 42 -0.98 -2.85 -15.80
N GLU A 43 -1.69 -1.88 -15.24
CA GLU A 43 -1.23 -0.50 -15.08
C GLU A 43 -0.06 -0.40 -14.10
N TRP A 44 -0.14 -1.14 -12.99
CA TRP A 44 0.94 -1.29 -12.02
C TRP A 44 2.19 -1.93 -12.64
N GLU A 45 2.04 -3.01 -13.40
CA GLU A 45 3.14 -3.67 -14.12
C GLU A 45 3.82 -2.72 -15.12
N SER A 46 3.04 -1.84 -15.75
CA SER A 46 3.52 -0.80 -16.66
C SER A 46 4.10 0.44 -15.95
N ARG A 47 4.09 0.49 -14.62
CA ARG A 47 4.44 1.66 -13.78
C ARG A 47 3.68 2.93 -14.17
N ALA A 48 2.45 2.76 -14.64
CA ALA A 48 1.61 3.82 -15.17
C ALA A 48 0.18 3.63 -14.66
N LEU A 49 -0.01 3.70 -13.34
CA LEU A 49 -1.33 3.71 -12.72
C LEU A 49 -2.15 4.88 -13.29
N SER A 50 -3.39 4.63 -13.69
CA SER A 50 -4.32 5.72 -13.98
C SER A 50 -4.68 6.47 -12.70
N GLU A 51 -5.17 7.70 -12.86
CA GLU A 51 -5.66 8.52 -11.74
C GLU A 51 -6.78 7.83 -10.93
N GLU A 52 -7.62 7.04 -11.61
CA GLU A 52 -8.66 6.22 -10.97
C GLU A 52 -8.05 5.18 -10.01
N SER A 53 -7.13 4.36 -10.51
CA SER A 53 -6.43 3.33 -9.72
C SER A 53 -5.59 3.93 -8.59
N ALA A 54 -4.95 5.07 -8.82
CA ALA A 54 -4.22 5.82 -7.79
C ALA A 54 -5.14 6.26 -6.65
N ARG A 55 -6.33 6.78 -6.99
CA ARG A 55 -7.32 7.22 -6.01
C ARG A 55 -7.93 6.04 -5.25
N GLU A 56 -8.20 4.93 -5.91
CA GLU A 56 -8.69 3.71 -5.26
C GLU A 56 -7.65 3.14 -4.28
N LEU A 57 -6.37 3.15 -4.64
CA LEU A 57 -5.29 2.76 -3.75
C LEU A 57 -5.21 3.69 -2.51
N ALA A 58 -5.33 5.00 -2.72
CA ALA A 58 -5.32 6.01 -1.64
C ALA A 58 -6.52 5.86 -0.68
N ASP A 59 -7.70 5.55 -1.23
CA ASP A 59 -8.90 5.27 -0.45
C ASP A 59 -8.73 3.97 0.36
N TRP A 60 -8.26 2.90 -0.27
CA TRP A 60 -8.02 1.62 0.38
C TRP A 60 -7.04 1.72 1.55
N VAL A 61 -5.89 2.41 1.39
CA VAL A 61 -4.95 2.60 2.51
C VAL A 61 -5.56 3.44 3.62
N THR A 62 -6.41 4.42 3.29
CA THR A 62 -7.10 5.27 4.26
C THR A 62 -8.13 4.50 5.07
N ALA A 63 -8.92 3.66 4.40
CA ALA A 63 -9.86 2.75 5.05
C ALA A 63 -9.12 1.80 6.01
N ARG A 64 -7.98 1.23 5.58
CA ARG A 64 -7.24 0.23 6.38
C ARG A 64 -6.51 0.81 7.59
N VAL A 65 -5.99 2.03 7.48
CA VAL A 65 -5.44 2.75 8.65
C VAL A 65 -6.52 3.01 9.70
N THR A 66 -7.74 3.32 9.27
CA THR A 66 -8.86 3.58 10.19
C THR A 66 -9.36 2.28 10.85
N ASP A 67 -9.45 1.21 10.08
CA ASP A 67 -9.80 -0.14 10.56
C ASP A 67 -8.80 -0.68 11.60
N THR A 68 -7.50 -0.43 11.41
CA THR A 68 -6.44 -0.87 12.34
C THR A 68 -6.18 0.10 13.50
N GLY A 69 -6.46 1.39 13.33
CA GLY A 69 -6.25 2.43 14.34
C GLY A 69 -7.36 2.51 15.40
N PHE A 70 -8.58 2.08 15.07
CA PHE A 70 -9.71 2.11 16.02
C PHE A 70 -9.92 0.77 16.75
N ASN A 71 -9.49 -0.35 16.17
CA ASN A 71 -9.76 -1.68 16.71
C ASN A 71 -8.69 -2.20 17.68
N THR A 72 -7.87 -1.32 18.29
CA THR A 72 -6.80 -1.73 19.23
C THR A 72 -7.33 -2.37 20.52
N ASP A 73 -8.65 -2.30 20.76
CA ASP A 73 -9.34 -2.89 21.93
C ASP A 73 -9.83 -4.34 21.68
N LYS A 74 -9.99 -4.76 20.41
CA LYS A 74 -10.18 -6.17 20.05
C LYS A 74 -8.89 -6.71 19.44
N GLY A 75 -8.27 -7.67 20.11
CA GLY A 75 -7.04 -8.34 19.66
C GLY A 75 -7.07 -8.69 18.16
N PRO A 76 -5.89 -8.72 17.52
CA PRO A 76 -5.75 -8.71 16.06
C PRO A 76 -6.60 -9.82 15.44
N ALA A 77 -7.44 -9.47 14.46
CA ALA A 77 -7.97 -10.47 13.55
C ALA A 77 -6.75 -11.03 12.77
N PRO A 78 -6.38 -12.32 12.98
CA PRO A 78 -5.12 -12.87 12.47
C PRO A 78 -5.09 -13.06 10.94
N ASP A 79 -6.19 -12.73 10.24
CA ASP A 79 -6.42 -13.03 8.83
C ASP A 79 -6.44 -11.79 7.92
N ALA A 80 -6.14 -10.60 8.45
CA ALA A 80 -6.02 -9.40 7.63
C ALA A 80 -4.67 -9.43 6.87
N PRO A 81 -4.65 -9.51 5.52
CA PRO A 81 -3.45 -9.84 4.75
C PRO A 81 -2.33 -8.79 4.81
N ALA A 82 -2.59 -7.55 5.27
CA ALA A 82 -1.55 -6.61 5.65
C ALA A 82 -2.04 -5.62 6.72
N ARG A 83 -1.19 -5.35 7.72
CA ARG A 83 -1.39 -4.22 8.65
C ARG A 83 -0.88 -2.94 7.97
N VAL A 84 -1.79 -2.04 7.64
CA VAL A 84 -1.44 -0.72 7.07
C VAL A 84 -1.35 0.30 8.21
N SER A 85 -0.16 0.84 8.43
CA SER A 85 0.09 1.88 9.44
C SER A 85 -0.13 3.28 8.85
N VAL A 86 -0.28 4.30 9.70
CA VAL A 86 -0.33 5.71 9.26
C VAL A 86 0.89 6.07 8.41
N ALA A 87 2.07 5.60 8.80
CA ALA A 87 3.31 5.79 8.04
C ALA A 87 3.25 5.16 6.64
N ASP A 88 2.64 3.97 6.51
CA ASP A 88 2.49 3.30 5.22
C ASP A 88 1.53 4.09 4.30
N LYS A 89 0.41 4.59 4.84
CA LYS A 89 -0.47 5.51 4.10
C LYS A 89 0.29 6.75 3.62
N THR A 90 1.03 7.42 4.50
CA THR A 90 1.75 8.64 4.12
C THR A 90 2.84 8.37 3.08
N ALA A 91 3.47 7.19 3.12
CA ALA A 91 4.42 6.75 2.11
C ALA A 91 3.74 6.52 0.75
N VAL A 92 2.60 5.83 0.71
CA VAL A 92 1.82 5.61 -0.52
C VAL A 92 1.35 6.92 -1.14
N HIS A 93 0.81 7.85 -0.34
CA HIS A 93 0.39 9.16 -0.86
C HIS A 93 1.58 9.96 -1.44
N ARG A 94 2.76 9.91 -0.80
CA ARG A 94 3.97 10.55 -1.32
C ARG A 94 4.46 9.89 -2.60
N TRP A 95 4.41 8.57 -2.68
CA TRP A 95 4.77 7.83 -3.88
C TRP A 95 3.83 8.17 -5.05
N LEU A 96 2.52 8.25 -4.80
CA LEU A 96 1.51 8.66 -5.78
C LEU A 96 1.74 10.11 -6.26
N ALA A 97 2.00 11.05 -5.34
CA ALA A 97 2.33 12.43 -5.68
C ALA A 97 3.61 12.54 -6.51
N ALA A 98 4.63 11.72 -6.23
CA ALA A 98 5.86 11.68 -7.01
C ALA A 98 5.65 11.14 -8.45
N HIS A 99 4.59 10.35 -8.66
CA HIS A 99 4.16 9.87 -9.98
C HIS A 99 3.16 10.81 -10.67
N GLY A 100 2.83 11.96 -10.05
CA GLY A 100 1.96 12.99 -10.63
C GLY A 100 0.48 12.82 -10.31
N HIS A 101 0.12 11.97 -9.34
CA HIS A 101 -1.26 11.81 -8.88
C HIS A 101 -1.55 12.70 -7.66
N ASP A 102 -2.59 13.53 -7.76
CA ASP A 102 -3.08 14.35 -6.63
C ASP A 102 -4.22 13.57 -5.93
N VAL A 103 -3.94 13.05 -4.73
CA VAL A 103 -4.83 12.16 -3.95
C VAL A 103 -4.99 12.58 -2.49
#